data_AF-A0A0G0P977-F1
#
_entry.id   AF-A0A0G0P977-F1
#
_cell.length_a   1.000
_cell.length_b   1.000
_cell.length_c   1.000
_cell.angle_alpha   90.00
_cell.angle_beta   90.00
_cell.angle_gamma   90.00
#
_symmetry.space_group_name_H-M   'P 1'
#
loop_
_entity.id
_entity.type
_entity.pdbx_description
1 polymer ?
#
loop_
_entity_poly.entity_id
_entity_poly.type
_entity_poly.pdbx_seq_one_letter_code
_entity_poly.pdbx_strand_id
1 'polypeptide(L)'
;MWNPFKKKSTGDDDVKSPKMGMMQAMAMKKMAKMSPQERQKMMQEAMKPGNRDKIMGVMSAMKASGQVTDEQIAQAKKMLGM
;
A
#
# COMPACT_ATOMS: atom_id res chain seq x y z
N MET A 1 -32.02 0.79 -36.99
CA MET A 1 -30.99 -0.27 -37.09
C MET A 1 -30.41 -0.50 -35.70
N TRP A 2 -30.44 -1.73 -35.18
CA TRP A 2 -29.97 -2.08 -33.83
C TRP A 2 -28.49 -2.46 -33.87
N ASN A 3 -27.63 -1.74 -33.11
CA ASN A 3 -26.20 -2.03 -32.96
C ASN A 3 -25.93 -2.94 -31.73
N PRO A 4 -25.52 -4.21 -31.90
CA PRO A 4 -25.24 -5.14 -30.80
C PRO A 4 -23.88 -4.94 -30.11
N PHE A 5 -23.04 -4.02 -30.61
CA PHE A 5 -21.73 -3.69 -30.04
C PHE A 5 -21.70 -2.42 -29.19
N LYS A 6 -22.85 -1.73 -29.04
CA LYS A 6 -22.96 -0.62 -28.09
C LYS A 6 -23.04 -1.23 -26.68
N LYS A 7 -21.89 -1.40 -26.01
CA LYS A 7 -21.86 -1.70 -24.57
C LYS A 7 -22.66 -0.62 -23.84
N LYS A 8 -23.74 -1.05 -23.20
CA LYS A 8 -24.50 -0.30 -22.21
C LYS A 8 -23.52 0.06 -21.08
N SER A 9 -23.23 1.33 -20.89
CA SER A 9 -22.60 1.83 -19.66
C SER A 9 -23.62 1.67 -18.54
N THR A 10 -23.69 0.47 -17.95
CA THR A 10 -24.50 0.19 -16.77
C THR A 10 -23.55 0.02 -15.58
N GLY A 11 -23.87 0.69 -14.48
CA GLY A 11 -23.16 0.66 -13.19
C GLY A 11 -22.32 1.93 -13.04
N ASP A 12 -22.77 2.99 -12.37
CA ASP A 12 -23.17 3.01 -10.95
C ASP A 12 -22.17 2.21 -10.10
N ASP A 13 -21.02 2.84 -9.85
CA ASP A 13 -20.18 2.68 -8.66
C ASP A 13 -19.04 3.71 -8.77
N ASP A 14 -19.40 4.99 -8.85
CA ASP A 14 -18.49 6.13 -8.62
C ASP A 14 -18.09 6.27 -7.13
N VAL A 15 -17.98 5.15 -6.42
CA VAL A 15 -17.14 5.09 -5.23
C VAL A 15 -15.72 5.04 -5.76
N LYS A 16 -15.06 6.21 -5.78
CA LYS A 16 -13.63 6.45 -6.03
C LYS A 16 -12.74 5.38 -5.38
N SER A 17 -12.70 4.19 -5.95
CA SER A 17 -11.68 3.21 -5.65
C SER A 17 -10.47 3.69 -6.42
N PRO A 18 -9.34 3.97 -5.76
CA PRO A 18 -8.13 4.32 -6.48
C PRO A 18 -7.91 3.24 -7.53
N LYS A 19 -7.59 3.63 -8.76
CA LYS A 19 -7.41 2.72 -9.89
C LYS A 19 -6.11 1.94 -9.65
N MET A 20 -6.14 1.05 -8.66
CA MET A 20 -5.04 0.21 -8.24
C MET A 20 -4.77 -0.70 -9.42
N GLY A 21 -3.57 -0.62 -10.00
CA GLY A 21 -3.18 -1.53 -11.08
C GLY A 21 -3.38 -2.99 -10.64
N MET A 22 -3.58 -3.91 -11.58
CA MET A 22 -3.80 -5.34 -11.28
C MET A 22 -2.72 -5.91 -10.33
N MET A 23 -1.48 -5.43 -10.44
CA MET A 23 -0.38 -5.75 -9.54
C MET A 23 -0.62 -5.25 -8.10
N GLN A 24 -1.10 -4.03 -7.95
CA GLN A 24 -1.38 -3.42 -6.65
C GLN A 24 -2.60 -4.09 -5.98
N ALA A 25 -3.61 -4.47 -6.78
CA ALA A 25 -4.74 -5.27 -6.32
C ALA A 25 -4.29 -6.67 -5.84
N MET A 26 -3.38 -7.33 -6.56
CA MET A 26 -2.79 -8.60 -6.13
C MET A 26 -1.97 -8.45 -4.85
N ALA A 27 -1.18 -7.39 -4.71
CA ALA A 27 -0.39 -7.11 -3.51
C ALA A 27 -1.29 -6.85 -2.29
N MET A 28 -2.35 -6.05 -2.45
CA MET A 28 -3.36 -5.87 -1.41
C MET A 28 -4.06 -7.18 -1.06
N LYS A 29 -4.44 -8.00 -2.04
CA LYS A 29 -5.06 -9.30 -1.79
C LYS A 29 -4.12 -10.26 -1.07
N LYS A 30 -2.81 -10.22 -1.37
CA LYS A 30 -1.77 -10.97 -0.64
C LYS A 30 -1.63 -10.45 0.80
N MET A 31 -1.57 -9.14 1.02
CA MET A 31 -1.53 -8.56 2.37
C MET A 31 -2.83 -8.83 3.17
N ALA A 32 -3.98 -8.81 2.53
CA ALA A 32 -5.27 -9.15 3.14
C ALA A 32 -5.36 -10.64 3.50
N LYS A 33 -4.72 -11.50 2.70
CA LYS A 33 -4.59 -12.94 2.95
C LYS A 33 -3.49 -13.31 3.93
N MET A 34 -2.60 -12.39 4.30
CA MET A 34 -1.65 -12.63 5.40
C MET A 34 -2.42 -12.75 6.71
N SER A 35 -2.09 -13.79 7.48
CA SER A 35 -2.67 -13.99 8.78
C SER A 35 -2.25 -12.87 9.74
N PRO A 36 -3.07 -12.54 10.77
CA PRO A 36 -2.69 -11.55 11.80
C PRO A 36 -1.34 -11.84 12.45
N GLN A 37 -1.00 -13.12 12.57
CA GLN A 37 0.29 -13.61 13.06
C GLN A 37 1.47 -13.23 12.15
N GLU A 38 1.30 -13.31 10.83
CA GLU A 38 2.35 -12.92 9.88
C GLU A 38 2.55 -11.41 9.86
N ARG A 39 1.46 -10.64 9.96
CA ARG A 39 1.56 -9.17 10.12
C ARG A 39 2.27 -8.78 11.40
N GLN A 40 1.95 -9.44 12.52
CA GLN A 40 2.65 -9.22 13.78
C GLN A 40 4.12 -9.60 13.68
N LYS A 41 4.45 -10.73 13.04
CA LYS A 41 5.84 -11.16 12.84
C LYS A 41 6.61 -10.16 11.97
N MET A 42 6.01 -9.68 10.88
CA MET A 42 6.59 -8.66 10.02
C MET A 42 6.77 -7.33 10.74
N MET A 43 5.81 -6.93 11.58
CA MET A 43 5.91 -5.72 12.41
C MET A 43 7.00 -5.87 13.48
N GLN A 44 7.11 -7.03 14.12
CA GLN A 44 8.19 -7.33 15.07
C GLN A 44 9.56 -7.34 14.35
N GLU A 45 9.63 -7.92 13.16
CA GLU A 45 10.85 -7.91 12.34
C GLU A 45 11.21 -6.50 11.86
N ALA A 46 10.23 -5.66 11.57
CA ALA A 46 10.44 -4.24 11.27
C ALA A 46 10.97 -3.46 12.50
N MET A 47 10.53 -3.83 13.70
CA MET A 47 10.99 -3.22 14.94
C MET A 47 12.39 -3.69 15.39
N LYS A 48 12.93 -4.79 14.84
CA LYS A 48 14.30 -5.26 15.14
C LYS A 48 15.32 -4.22 14.66
N PRO A 49 16.37 -3.92 15.46
CA PRO A 49 17.32 -2.85 15.16
C PRO A 49 17.99 -3.01 13.78
N GLY A 50 18.40 -4.22 13.38
CA GLY A 50 19.02 -4.46 12.06
C GLY A 50 18.10 -4.26 10.86
N ASN A 51 16.78 -4.22 11.07
CA ASN A 51 15.79 -3.90 10.03
C ASN A 51 15.35 -2.44 10.07
N ARG A 52 15.50 -1.75 11.21
CA ARG A 52 15.19 -0.32 11.32
C ARG A 52 16.01 0.51 10.33
N ASP A 53 17.31 0.25 10.19
CA ASP A 53 18.17 0.96 9.23
C ASP A 53 17.71 0.78 7.79
N LYS A 54 17.31 -0.45 7.42
CA LYS A 54 16.78 -0.73 6.08
C LYS A 54 15.46 0.00 5.84
N ILE A 55 14.58 0.03 6.83
CA ILE A 55 13.31 0.74 6.74
C ILE A 55 13.53 2.25 6.63
N MET A 56 14.50 2.81 7.35
CA MET A 56 14.87 4.23 7.23
C MET A 56 15.46 4.56 5.84
N GLY A 57 16.25 3.65 5.28
CA GLY A 57 16.74 3.76 3.90
C GLY A 57 15.60 3.75 2.88
N VAL A 58 14.64 2.82 3.03
CA VAL A 58 13.45 2.73 2.17
C VAL A 58 12.57 3.98 2.33
N MET A 59 12.32 4.46 3.55
CA MET A 59 11.56 5.70 3.77
C MET A 59 12.25 6.91 3.14
N SER A 60 13.58 7.00 3.22
CA SER A 60 14.34 8.09 2.61
C SER A 60 14.28 8.03 1.08
N ALA A 61 14.35 6.83 0.50
CA ALA A 61 14.15 6.63 -0.94
C ALA A 61 12.72 6.99 -1.38
N MET A 62 11.72 6.63 -0.59
CA MET A 62 10.32 6.99 -0.85
C MET A 62 10.07 8.50 -0.69
N LYS A 63 10.78 9.16 0.24
CA LYS A 63 10.80 10.63 0.33
C LYS A 63 11.36 11.24 -0.94
N ALA A 64 12.53 10.77 -1.36
CA ALA A 64 13.22 11.27 -2.54
C ALA A 64 12.44 11.04 -3.84
N SER A 65 11.64 9.97 -3.91
CA SER A 65 10.75 9.69 -5.03
C SER A 65 9.42 10.46 -4.98
N GLY A 66 9.17 11.24 -3.91
CA GLY A 66 7.93 11.99 -3.72
C GLY A 66 6.71 11.10 -3.45
N GLN A 67 6.92 9.81 -3.14
CA GLN A 67 5.84 8.85 -2.87
C GLN A 67 5.25 8.99 -1.47
N VAL A 68 5.95 9.65 -0.55
CA VAL A 68 5.52 9.92 0.83
C VAL A 68 5.91 11.32 1.26
N THR A 69 5.05 11.94 2.06
CA THR A 69 5.30 13.27 2.63
C THR A 69 6.17 13.19 3.90
N ASP A 70 6.78 14.30 4.28
CA ASP A 70 7.54 14.40 5.53
C ASP A 70 6.72 14.02 6.77
N GLU A 71 5.44 14.39 6.78
CA GLU A 71 4.52 14.01 7.87
C GLU A 71 4.28 12.50 7.94
N GLN A 72 4.14 11.83 6.80
CA GLN A 72 3.96 10.38 6.75
C GLN A 72 5.21 9.63 7.22
N ILE A 73 6.40 10.16 6.91
CA ILE A 73 7.67 9.63 7.40
C ILE A 73 7.80 9.86 8.90
N ALA A 74 7.45 11.05 9.41
CA ALA A 74 7.50 11.35 10.83
C ALA A 74 6.55 10.44 11.63
N GLN A 75 5.33 10.21 11.11
CA GLN A 75 4.39 9.26 11.71
C GLN A 75 4.93 7.82 11.67
N ALA A 76 5.51 7.39 10.55
CA ALA A 76 6.10 6.06 10.43
C ALA A 76 7.29 5.87 11.38
N LYS A 77 8.15 6.88 11.55
CA LYS A 77 9.23 6.88 12.55
C LYS A 77 8.68 6.76 13.98
N LYS A 78 7.65 7.54 14.31
CA LYS A 78 6.97 7.47 15.61
C LYS A 78 6.38 6.08 15.88
N MET A 79 5.77 5.44 14.88
CA MET A 79 5.25 4.08 14.99
C MET A 79 6.36 3.02 15.17
N LEU A 80 7.57 3.27 14.66
CA LEU A 80 8.75 2.42 14.85
C LEU A 80 9.46 2.69 16.19
N GLY A 81 8.98 3.62 17.00
CA GLY A 81 9.56 3.98 18.30
C GLY A 81 10.87 4.74 18.18
N MET A 82 10.96 5.64 17.18
CA MET A 82 12.03 6.63 16.99
C MET A 82 11.51 8.05 17.18
#